data_AF-A0A3D3PE30-F1
#
_entry.id   AF-A0A3D3PE30-F1
#
_cell.length_a   1.000
_cell.length_b   1.000
_cell.length_c   1.000
_cell.angle_alpha   90.00
_cell.angle_beta   90.00
_cell.angle_gamma   90.00
#
_symmetry.space_group_name_H-M   'P 1'
#
loop_
_entity.id
_entity.type
_entity.pdbx_description
1 polymer ?
#
loop_
_entity_poly.entity_id
_entity_poly.type
_entity_poly.pdbx_seq_one_letter_code
_entity_poly.pdbx_strand_id
1 'polypeptide(L)'
;MKKITILFLLILLSFFSLLVQAAEIIKITASTRHLVPKGKATDAIDGDWIMKNDKVVAVIANAVYGREVNMRVQSVQGAVIDFTSLVDNNDYLAAFFPQGIPGPDSRKDPAVFADKIEILKSKGAEIILRATRTPTDKVPYESVTEYTLKDGETFLRVKTSYYNPSPKSVSITFADKLRMDMDIEKEVTPLGKTNLAFMYNKWFNSAYAVYS
;
A
#
# COMPACT_ATOMS: atom_id res chain seq x y z
N MET A 1 34.33 39.86 -9.83
CA MET A 1 32.96 39.79 -9.27
C MET A 1 32.09 38.73 -9.95
N LYS A 2 31.89 38.72 -11.29
CA LYS A 2 31.04 37.70 -11.99
C LYS A 2 31.40 36.22 -11.71
N LYS A 3 32.70 35.89 -11.59
CA LYS A 3 33.15 34.50 -11.31
C LYS A 3 32.77 34.01 -9.90
N ILE A 4 32.72 34.90 -8.92
CA ILE A 4 32.36 34.58 -7.52
C ILE A 4 30.85 34.33 -7.43
N THR A 5 30.04 35.11 -8.15
CA THR A 5 28.58 34.94 -8.22
C THR A 5 28.18 33.62 -8.88
N ILE A 6 28.89 33.21 -9.94
CA ILE A 6 28.65 31.92 -10.62
C ILE A 6 29.02 30.74 -9.71
N LEU A 7 30.12 30.85 -8.96
CA LEU A 7 30.55 29.81 -8.02
C LEU A 7 29.55 29.65 -6.86
N PHE A 8 29.04 30.76 -6.31
CA PHE A 8 28.03 30.74 -5.24
C PHE A 8 26.70 30.13 -5.71
N LEU A 9 26.27 30.43 -6.95
CA LEU A 9 25.06 29.86 -7.54
C LEU A 9 25.20 28.34 -7.78
N LEU A 10 26.37 27.89 -8.24
CA LEU A 10 26.66 26.45 -8.43
C LEU A 10 26.67 25.69 -7.10
N ILE A 11 27.21 26.29 -6.04
CA ILE A 11 27.16 25.71 -4.68
C ILE A 11 25.71 25.65 -4.18
N LEU A 12 24.92 26.71 -4.37
CA LEU A 12 23.51 26.72 -3.98
C LEU A 12 22.68 25.65 -4.71
N LEU A 13 22.91 25.46 -6.02
CA LEU A 13 22.24 24.43 -6.82
C LEU A 13 22.66 23.01 -6.43
N SER A 14 23.91 22.79 -6.01
CA SER A 14 24.39 21.47 -5.56
C SER A 14 23.95 21.13 -4.14
N PHE A 15 23.60 22.11 -3.30
CA PHE A 15 22.93 21.88 -2.02
C PHE A 15 21.45 21.51 -2.18
N PHE A 16 20.76 22.01 -3.22
CA PHE A 16 19.35 21.69 -3.47
C PHE A 16 19.12 20.29 -4.03
N SER A 17 20.08 19.74 -4.81
CA SER A 17 19.97 18.39 -5.36
C SER A 17 20.20 17.28 -4.33
N LEU A 18 20.75 17.60 -3.14
CA LEU A 18 21.00 16.63 -2.07
C LEU A 18 19.77 16.32 -1.19
N LEU A 19 18.66 17.05 -1.36
CA LEU A 19 17.48 16.90 -0.51
C LEU A 19 16.30 16.17 -1.16
N VAL A 20 16.44 15.71 -2.40
CA VAL A 20 15.42 14.87 -3.04
C VAL A 20 15.79 13.42 -2.83
N GLN A 21 15.39 12.87 -1.68
CA GLN A 21 15.41 11.43 -1.49
C GLN A 21 14.32 10.83 -2.38
N ALA A 22 14.73 10.33 -3.55
CA ALA A 22 13.81 9.72 -4.50
C ALA A 22 13.04 8.57 -3.85
N ALA A 23 11.72 8.57 -4.00
CA ALA A 23 10.90 7.41 -3.68
C ALA A 23 11.40 6.17 -4.43
N GLU A 24 11.25 5.01 -3.79
CA GLU A 24 11.68 3.74 -4.36
C GLU A 24 10.79 2.55 -3.98
N ILE A 25 10.76 1.57 -4.88
CA ILE A 25 10.15 0.25 -4.69
C ILE A 25 11.26 -0.77 -4.48
N ILE A 26 11.20 -1.51 -3.38
CA ILE A 26 12.21 -2.49 -2.98
C ILE A 26 11.53 -3.82 -2.69
N LYS A 27 12.01 -4.91 -3.29
CA LYS A 27 11.58 -6.25 -2.90
C LYS A 27 12.19 -6.62 -1.56
N ILE A 28 11.38 -7.19 -0.66
CA ILE A 28 11.86 -7.67 0.63
C ILE A 28 12.65 -8.96 0.41
N THR A 29 13.88 -8.94 0.91
CA THR A 29 14.81 -10.05 0.98
C THR A 29 15.49 -10.01 2.35
N ALA A 30 16.29 -11.04 2.66
CA ALA A 30 17.11 -11.03 3.86
C ALA A 30 17.98 -9.77 4.02
N SER A 31 18.48 -9.19 2.91
CA SER A 31 19.32 -7.98 2.98
C SER A 31 18.53 -6.69 3.11
N THR A 32 17.25 -6.64 2.70
CA THR A 32 16.41 -5.43 2.72
C THR A 32 15.36 -5.43 3.82
N ARG A 33 15.16 -6.55 4.53
CA ARG A 33 14.16 -6.69 5.61
C ARG A 33 14.27 -5.64 6.71
N HIS A 34 15.46 -5.09 6.95
CA HIS A 34 15.67 -4.00 7.92
C HIS A 34 14.94 -2.70 7.56
N LEU A 35 14.41 -2.58 6.35
CA LEU A 35 13.61 -1.44 5.87
C LEU A 35 12.10 -1.60 6.11
N VAL A 36 11.65 -2.78 6.53
CA VAL A 36 10.24 -3.04 6.87
C VAL A 36 9.84 -2.18 8.08
N PRO A 37 8.62 -1.62 8.09
CA PRO A 37 8.07 -0.93 9.26
C PRO A 37 8.25 -1.71 10.56
N LYS A 38 8.60 -0.99 11.63
CA LYS A 38 8.50 -1.52 12.99
C LYS A 38 7.07 -1.31 13.48
N GLY A 39 6.68 -1.99 14.56
CA GLY A 39 5.32 -1.90 15.07
C GLY A 39 4.92 -3.08 15.94
N LYS A 40 3.61 -3.33 16.02
CA LYS A 40 3.03 -4.45 16.78
C LYS A 40 3.56 -5.80 16.34
N ALA A 41 3.62 -6.03 15.04
CA ALA A 41 4.10 -7.25 14.43
C ALA A 41 4.79 -6.90 13.11
N THR A 42 5.77 -7.71 12.71
CA THR A 42 6.36 -7.63 11.36
C THR A 42 5.66 -8.66 10.50
N ASP A 43 4.60 -8.22 9.82
CA ASP A 43 3.71 -9.08 9.03
C ASP A 43 4.21 -9.27 7.58
N ALA A 44 5.17 -8.44 7.15
CA ALA A 44 5.91 -8.59 5.91
C ALA A 44 6.89 -9.77 5.92
N ILE A 45 7.01 -10.43 4.76
CA ILE A 45 7.94 -11.54 4.54
C ILE A 45 8.80 -11.32 3.29
N ASP A 46 9.80 -12.19 3.10
CA ASP A 46 10.58 -12.18 1.86
C ASP A 46 9.67 -12.40 0.65
N GLY A 47 9.82 -11.53 -0.35
CA GLY A 47 9.02 -11.52 -1.56
C GLY A 47 8.01 -10.40 -1.66
N ASP A 48 7.58 -9.82 -0.54
CA ASP A 48 6.69 -8.65 -0.50
C ASP A 48 7.43 -7.38 -0.97
N TRP A 49 6.70 -6.27 -1.13
CA TRP A 49 7.19 -5.06 -1.78
C TRP A 49 7.09 -3.84 -0.88
N ILE A 50 8.23 -3.25 -0.55
CA ILE A 50 8.31 -1.95 0.12
C ILE A 50 8.12 -0.85 -0.92
N MET A 51 7.23 0.09 -0.64
CA MET A 51 7.14 1.38 -1.32
C MET A 51 7.45 2.48 -0.30
N LYS A 52 8.46 3.30 -0.55
CA LYS A 52 8.92 4.30 0.41
C LYS A 52 9.27 5.62 -0.28
N ASN A 53 8.94 6.74 0.36
CA ASN A 53 9.44 8.08 0.01
C ASN A 53 10.17 8.72 1.21
N ASP A 54 10.25 10.05 1.28
CA ASP A 54 10.85 10.80 2.39
C ASP A 54 9.95 10.95 3.63
N LYS A 55 8.68 10.53 3.57
CA LYS A 55 7.68 10.70 4.64
C LYS A 55 7.15 9.40 5.22
N VAL A 56 6.86 8.42 4.38
CA VAL A 56 6.14 7.20 4.72
C VAL A 56 6.76 5.99 4.06
N VAL A 57 6.39 4.83 4.61
CA VAL A 57 6.70 3.51 4.07
C VAL A 57 5.42 2.68 4.08
N ALA A 58 5.17 2.00 2.96
CA ALA A 58 4.10 1.03 2.80
C ALA A 58 4.70 -0.32 2.40
N VAL A 59 4.06 -1.42 2.81
CA VAL A 59 4.38 -2.76 2.34
C VAL A 59 3.16 -3.33 1.60
N ILE A 60 3.37 -3.73 0.36
CA ILE A 60 2.38 -4.42 -0.47
C ILE A 60 2.72 -5.92 -0.47
N ALA A 61 1.79 -6.75 -0.03
CA ALA A 61 1.96 -8.19 -0.04
C ALA A 61 2.07 -8.72 -1.49
N ASN A 62 2.97 -9.67 -1.69
CA ASN A 62 3.15 -10.28 -3.01
C ASN A 62 1.93 -11.10 -3.44
N ALA A 63 1.73 -11.27 -4.73
CA ALA A 63 0.59 -11.98 -5.31
C ALA A 63 0.76 -13.52 -5.33
N VAL A 64 1.41 -14.08 -4.31
CA VAL A 64 1.62 -15.53 -4.22
C VAL A 64 0.38 -16.20 -3.65
N TYR A 65 -0.03 -17.31 -4.25
CA TYR A 65 -1.14 -18.12 -3.75
C TYR A 65 -0.95 -18.50 -2.28
N GLY A 66 -2.01 -18.31 -1.47
CA GLY A 66 -2.00 -18.61 -0.03
C GLY A 66 -1.11 -17.69 0.82
N ARG A 67 -0.79 -16.48 0.35
CA ARG A 67 -0.10 -15.46 1.14
C ARG A 67 -1.02 -15.00 2.29
N GLU A 68 -0.67 -15.40 3.49
CA GLU A 68 -1.32 -15.02 4.76
C GLU A 68 -0.36 -14.19 5.60
N VAL A 69 -0.81 -13.05 6.13
CA VAL A 69 -0.03 -12.27 7.09
C VAL A 69 0.19 -13.06 8.38
N ASN A 70 -0.89 -13.62 8.94
CA ASN A 70 -0.83 -14.50 10.10
C ASN A 70 -2.08 -15.39 10.14
N MET A 71 -2.28 -16.15 11.23
CA MET A 71 -3.44 -17.05 11.36
C MET A 71 -4.80 -16.34 11.32
N ARG A 72 -4.85 -15.03 11.55
CA ARG A 72 -6.09 -14.24 11.60
C ARG A 72 -6.23 -13.30 10.41
N VAL A 73 -5.13 -12.81 9.85
CA VAL A 73 -5.10 -11.92 8.69
C VAL A 73 -4.66 -12.72 7.48
N GLN A 74 -5.67 -13.10 6.71
CA GLN A 74 -5.50 -14.03 5.63
C GLN A 74 -5.70 -13.36 4.27
N SER A 75 -5.00 -13.89 3.27
CA SER A 75 -5.29 -13.74 1.86
C SER A 75 -5.08 -12.31 1.40
N VAL A 76 -3.83 -11.89 1.55
CA VAL A 76 -3.42 -10.50 1.42
C VAL A 76 -2.76 -10.21 0.08
N GLN A 77 -2.94 -11.05 -0.93
CA GLN A 77 -2.28 -10.86 -2.23
C GLN A 77 -2.58 -9.48 -2.81
N GLY A 78 -1.54 -8.67 -2.98
CA GLY A 78 -1.65 -7.30 -3.48
C GLY A 78 -2.30 -6.33 -2.52
N ALA A 79 -2.54 -6.68 -1.25
CA ALA A 79 -3.03 -5.78 -0.20
C ALA A 79 -1.90 -4.97 0.44
N VAL A 80 -2.22 -3.84 1.07
CA VAL A 80 -1.28 -3.12 1.94
C VAL A 80 -1.28 -3.81 3.30
N ILE A 81 -0.13 -4.25 3.79
CA ILE A 81 -0.04 -5.02 5.05
C ILE A 81 0.68 -4.27 6.16
N ASP A 82 1.54 -3.32 5.82
CA ASP A 82 2.13 -2.38 6.76
C ASP A 82 2.12 -0.97 6.16
N PHE A 83 1.85 0.05 6.97
CA PHE A 83 1.93 1.45 6.56
C PHE A 83 2.22 2.37 7.76
N THR A 84 3.28 3.17 7.69
CA THR A 84 3.62 4.11 8.76
C THR A 84 4.39 5.33 8.23
N SER A 85 4.38 6.41 9.01
CA SER A 85 5.35 7.49 8.84
C SER A 85 6.76 6.99 9.17
N LEU A 86 7.77 7.58 8.54
CA LEU A 86 9.18 7.29 8.84
C LEU A 86 9.63 7.86 10.19
N VAL A 87 8.94 8.90 10.68
CA VAL A 87 9.25 9.54 11.96
C VAL A 87 8.78 8.68 13.12
N ASP A 88 7.56 8.16 13.04
CA ASP A 88 6.94 7.39 14.11
C ASP A 88 7.34 5.91 14.03
N ASN A 89 7.35 5.35 12.81
CA ASN A 89 7.71 3.96 12.52
C ASN A 89 7.06 2.94 13.49
N ASN A 90 5.76 3.09 13.70
CA ASN A 90 4.96 2.38 14.69
C ASN A 90 3.70 1.75 14.07
N ASP A 91 3.91 0.88 13.09
CA ASP A 91 2.82 0.24 12.37
C ASP A 91 1.89 -0.58 13.30
N TYR A 92 0.59 -0.43 13.05
CA TYR A 92 -0.50 -1.17 13.68
C TYR A 92 -1.55 -1.61 12.65
N LEU A 93 -1.24 -1.51 11.36
CA LEU A 93 -2.13 -1.95 10.30
C LEU A 93 -2.20 -3.47 10.36
N ALA A 94 -3.39 -4.06 10.21
CA ALA A 94 -3.46 -5.49 9.95
C ALA A 94 -3.46 -5.76 8.44
N ALA A 95 -4.31 -5.04 7.70
CA ALA A 95 -4.28 -4.95 6.25
C ALA A 95 -5.26 -3.89 5.74
N PHE A 96 -4.97 -3.34 4.56
CA PHE A 96 -5.92 -2.62 3.74
C PHE A 96 -6.14 -3.35 2.41
N PHE A 97 -7.40 -3.65 2.12
CA PHE A 97 -7.85 -4.37 0.92
C PHE A 97 -8.58 -3.41 -0.03
N PRO A 98 -7.98 -3.04 -1.17
CA PRO A 98 -8.51 -2.05 -2.14
C PRO A 98 -9.67 -2.56 -3.01
N GLN A 99 -10.22 -3.73 -2.66
CA GLN A 99 -11.32 -4.43 -3.32
C GLN A 99 -12.27 -5.10 -2.30
N GLY A 100 -12.16 -4.72 -1.02
CA GLY A 100 -12.98 -5.25 0.06
C GLY A 100 -12.48 -6.60 0.58
N ILE A 101 -13.30 -7.28 1.38
CA ILE A 101 -12.98 -8.62 1.89
C ILE A 101 -13.07 -9.60 0.71
N PRO A 102 -11.96 -10.19 0.28
CA PRO A 102 -12.10 -11.43 -0.46
C PRO A 102 -12.64 -12.46 0.54
N GLY A 103 -13.61 -13.28 0.14
CA GLY A 103 -14.22 -14.29 1.00
C GLY A 103 -13.20 -15.12 1.81
N PRO A 104 -13.63 -15.86 2.84
CA PRO A 104 -12.85 -16.16 4.05
C PRO A 104 -11.54 -16.95 3.90
N ASP A 105 -11.06 -17.28 2.69
CA ASP A 105 -9.82 -18.02 2.46
C ASP A 105 -9.39 -18.00 0.97
N SER A 106 -8.21 -17.45 0.63
CA SER A 106 -7.61 -17.55 -0.72
C SER A 106 -7.32 -18.95 -1.18
N ARG A 107 -7.24 -19.91 -0.26
CA ARG A 107 -7.08 -21.32 -0.62
C ARG A 107 -8.38 -21.93 -1.12
N LYS A 108 -9.52 -21.38 -0.72
CA LYS A 108 -10.85 -21.84 -1.16
C LYS A 108 -11.29 -21.14 -2.42
N ASP A 109 -10.90 -19.88 -2.60
CA ASP A 109 -11.26 -19.12 -3.79
C ASP A 109 -10.14 -18.19 -4.29
N PRO A 110 -9.02 -18.72 -4.81
CA PRO A 110 -7.91 -17.90 -5.26
C PRO A 110 -8.25 -16.91 -6.37
N ALA A 111 -9.34 -17.17 -7.10
CA ALA A 111 -9.84 -16.37 -8.20
C ALA A 111 -10.24 -14.92 -7.83
N VAL A 112 -10.42 -14.62 -6.54
CA VAL A 112 -10.79 -13.28 -6.06
C VAL A 112 -9.58 -12.40 -5.67
N PHE A 113 -8.35 -12.90 -5.85
CA PHE A 113 -7.13 -12.25 -5.35
C PHE A 113 -6.19 -11.82 -6.45
N ALA A 114 -5.34 -10.82 -6.20
CA ALA A 114 -4.27 -10.49 -7.13
C ALA A 114 -3.38 -11.72 -7.39
N ASP A 115 -3.06 -11.96 -8.65
CA ASP A 115 -2.20 -13.05 -9.10
C ASP A 115 -0.87 -12.55 -9.70
N LYS A 116 -0.77 -11.23 -9.89
CA LYS A 116 0.40 -10.59 -10.50
C LYS A 116 0.71 -9.25 -9.83
N ILE A 117 2.00 -9.05 -9.54
CA ILE A 117 2.57 -7.74 -9.16
C ILE A 117 3.53 -7.27 -10.25
N GLU A 118 3.39 -6.03 -10.68
CA GLU A 118 4.23 -5.37 -11.68
C GLU A 118 4.75 -4.04 -11.13
N ILE A 119 6.03 -3.76 -11.34
CA ILE A 119 6.60 -2.44 -11.06
C ILE A 119 6.56 -1.61 -12.35
N LEU A 120 5.75 -0.56 -12.36
CA LEU A 120 5.67 0.34 -13.52
C LEU A 120 6.72 1.45 -13.43
N LYS A 121 7.01 1.92 -12.22
CA LYS A 121 8.03 2.93 -11.96
C LYS A 121 8.68 2.69 -10.60
N SER A 122 9.94 2.26 -10.60
CA SER A 122 10.63 1.76 -9.40
C SER A 122 11.33 2.82 -8.58
N LYS A 123 11.74 3.95 -9.19
CA LYS A 123 12.46 5.05 -8.52
C LYS A 123 12.11 6.42 -9.10
N GLY A 124 12.24 7.46 -8.28
CA GLY A 124 12.13 8.87 -8.67
C GLY A 124 11.10 9.61 -7.83
N ALA A 125 10.74 10.84 -8.23
CA ALA A 125 9.78 11.68 -7.51
C ALA A 125 8.35 11.09 -7.40
N GLU A 126 8.07 10.03 -8.14
CA GLU A 126 6.83 9.26 -8.12
C GLU A 126 7.19 7.81 -8.47
N ILE A 127 6.65 6.88 -7.71
CA ILE A 127 6.77 5.43 -7.93
C ILE A 127 5.39 4.79 -8.05
N ILE A 128 5.31 3.73 -8.83
CA ILE A 128 4.03 3.05 -9.14
C ILE A 128 4.22 1.54 -9.14
N LEU A 129 3.42 0.87 -8.30
CA LEU A 129 3.30 -0.59 -8.23
C LEU A 129 1.88 -0.98 -8.62
N ARG A 130 1.74 -2.01 -9.45
CA ARG A 130 0.45 -2.51 -9.94
C ARG A 130 0.22 -3.92 -9.43
N ALA A 131 -0.93 -4.15 -8.81
CA ALA A 131 -1.47 -5.46 -8.52
C ALA A 131 -2.61 -5.78 -9.49
N THR A 132 -2.53 -6.91 -10.19
CA THR A 132 -3.56 -7.35 -11.13
C THR A 132 -4.16 -8.66 -10.65
N ARG A 133 -5.48 -8.77 -10.78
CA ARG A 133 -6.21 -10.03 -10.73
C ARG A 133 -6.82 -10.29 -12.09
N THR A 134 -6.44 -11.40 -12.69
CA THR A 134 -6.95 -11.82 -13.98
C THR A 134 -8.40 -12.32 -13.88
N PRO A 135 -9.21 -12.14 -14.95
CA PRO A 135 -10.55 -12.71 -15.00
C PRO A 135 -10.53 -14.24 -14.90
N THR A 136 -11.54 -14.80 -14.25
CA THR A 136 -11.80 -16.25 -14.21
C THR A 136 -13.28 -16.53 -14.47
N ASP A 137 -13.65 -17.80 -14.66
CA ASP A 137 -15.07 -18.18 -14.80
C ASP A 137 -15.93 -17.78 -13.58
N LYS A 138 -15.34 -17.79 -12.38
CA LYS A 138 -16.02 -17.39 -11.13
C LYS A 138 -16.10 -15.87 -10.98
N VAL A 139 -15.06 -15.17 -11.41
CA VAL A 139 -14.93 -13.72 -11.30
C VAL A 139 -14.61 -13.16 -12.69
N PRO A 140 -15.62 -12.98 -13.55
CA PRO A 140 -15.45 -12.79 -15.00
C PRO A 140 -15.13 -11.34 -15.38
N TYR A 141 -14.28 -10.69 -14.60
CA TYR A 141 -13.77 -9.36 -14.82
C TYR A 141 -12.34 -9.26 -14.29
N GLU A 142 -11.55 -8.40 -14.90
CA GLU A 142 -10.22 -8.03 -14.43
C GLU A 142 -10.35 -6.92 -13.39
N SER A 143 -9.44 -6.91 -12.42
CA SER A 143 -9.23 -5.76 -11.55
C SER A 143 -7.75 -5.41 -11.46
N VAL A 144 -7.44 -4.14 -11.64
CA VAL A 144 -6.10 -3.58 -11.60
C VAL A 144 -6.05 -2.53 -10.51
N THR A 145 -5.28 -2.79 -9.45
CA THR A 145 -4.99 -1.81 -8.40
C THR A 145 -3.62 -1.20 -8.63
N GLU A 146 -3.56 0.11 -8.76
CA GLU A 146 -2.32 0.88 -8.82
C GLU A 146 -2.09 1.60 -7.49
N TYR A 147 -0.92 1.35 -6.91
CA TYR A 147 -0.37 2.03 -5.76
C TYR A 147 0.62 3.08 -6.25
N THR A 148 0.37 4.34 -5.90
CA THR A 148 1.25 5.46 -6.26
C THR A 148 1.73 6.18 -5.02
N LEU A 149 3.02 6.45 -4.95
CA LEU A 149 3.63 7.24 -3.88
C LEU A 149 4.56 8.29 -4.51
N LYS A 150 4.42 9.55 -4.08
CA LYS A 150 5.26 10.67 -4.53
C LYS A 150 6.11 11.21 -3.40
N ASP A 151 7.26 11.79 -3.71
CA ASP A 151 8.05 12.53 -2.72
C ASP A 151 7.21 13.65 -2.10
N GLY A 152 7.32 13.80 -0.78
CA GLY A 152 6.59 14.76 0.03
C GLY A 152 5.18 14.32 0.46
N GLU A 153 4.59 13.28 -0.14
CA GLU A 153 3.26 12.80 0.25
C GLU A 153 3.29 11.95 1.53
N THR A 154 2.36 12.19 2.43
CA THR A 154 2.20 11.43 3.70
C THR A 154 1.15 10.32 3.59
N PHE A 155 0.73 9.98 2.39
CA PHE A 155 -0.32 9.01 2.12
C PHE A 155 0.00 8.20 0.86
N LEU A 156 -0.51 6.98 0.81
CA LEU A 156 -0.46 6.14 -0.38
C LEU A 156 -1.72 6.37 -1.23
N ARG A 157 -1.54 6.66 -2.51
CA ARG A 157 -2.68 6.73 -3.46
C ARG A 157 -2.99 5.34 -3.96
N VAL A 158 -4.26 4.96 -3.87
CA VAL A 158 -4.73 3.65 -4.32
C VAL A 158 -5.85 3.85 -5.33
N LYS A 159 -5.71 3.24 -6.51
CA LYS A 159 -6.71 3.29 -7.57
C LYS A 159 -6.98 1.89 -8.08
N THR A 160 -8.20 1.39 -7.88
CA THR A 160 -8.65 0.14 -8.51
C THR A 160 -9.50 0.45 -9.75
N SER A 161 -9.14 -0.16 -10.87
CA SER A 161 -9.91 -0.14 -12.12
C SER A 161 -10.42 -1.55 -12.44
N TYR A 162 -11.63 -1.64 -12.99
CA TYR A 162 -12.26 -2.91 -13.33
C TYR A 162 -12.57 -2.97 -14.82
N TYR A 163 -12.31 -4.11 -15.44
CA TYR A 163 -12.57 -4.33 -16.86
C TYR A 163 -13.30 -5.65 -17.08
N ASN A 164 -14.48 -5.61 -17.71
CA ASN A 164 -15.22 -6.79 -18.12
C ASN A 164 -14.92 -7.07 -19.60
N PRO A 165 -14.13 -8.11 -19.93
CA PRO A 165 -13.82 -8.45 -21.32
C PRO A 165 -14.97 -9.15 -22.05
N SER A 166 -16.02 -9.55 -21.32
CA SER A 166 -17.14 -10.33 -21.84
C SER A 166 -18.30 -9.43 -22.29
N PRO A 167 -19.08 -9.84 -23.31
CA PRO A 167 -20.34 -9.18 -23.65
C PRO A 167 -21.44 -9.41 -22.60
N LYS A 168 -21.26 -10.36 -21.67
CA LYS A 168 -22.23 -10.64 -20.60
C LYS A 168 -22.11 -9.60 -19.51
N SER A 169 -23.24 -9.13 -18.99
CA SER A 169 -23.27 -8.26 -17.81
C SER A 169 -22.71 -8.97 -16.58
N VAL A 170 -21.99 -8.22 -15.75
CA VAL A 170 -21.41 -8.69 -14.49
C VAL A 170 -21.81 -7.72 -13.38
N SER A 171 -22.18 -8.26 -12.22
CA SER A 171 -22.47 -7.45 -11.04
C SER A 171 -21.24 -7.40 -10.14
N ILE A 172 -20.88 -6.20 -9.68
CA ILE A 172 -19.73 -5.95 -8.81
C ILE A 172 -20.21 -5.04 -7.68
N THR A 173 -19.81 -5.36 -6.45
CA THR A 173 -19.92 -4.44 -5.31
C THR A 173 -18.57 -3.81 -5.07
N PHE A 174 -18.50 -2.48 -5.17
CA PHE A 174 -17.29 -1.75 -4.83
C PHE A 174 -17.20 -1.61 -3.31
N ALA A 175 -16.05 -1.99 -2.76
CA ALA A 175 -15.74 -1.79 -1.37
C ALA A 175 -14.24 -1.70 -1.19
N ASP A 176 -13.82 -0.94 -0.19
CA ASP A 176 -12.50 -1.04 0.41
C ASP A 176 -12.66 -1.59 1.82
N LYS A 177 -11.62 -2.24 2.35
CA LYS A 177 -11.60 -2.61 3.75
C LYS A 177 -10.29 -2.24 4.41
N LEU A 178 -10.40 -1.41 5.44
CA LEU A 178 -9.37 -1.23 6.44
C LEU A 178 -9.58 -2.25 7.57
N ARG A 179 -8.55 -3.02 7.90
CA ARG A 179 -8.55 -3.92 9.05
C ARG A 179 -7.49 -3.47 10.05
N MET A 180 -7.95 -3.30 11.28
CA MET A 180 -7.10 -3.16 12.46
C MET A 180 -7.67 -4.08 13.55
N ASP A 181 -6.81 -4.77 14.30
CA ASP A 181 -7.27 -5.68 15.36
C ASP A 181 -7.64 -4.87 16.62
N MET A 182 -8.88 -4.35 16.69
CA MET A 182 -9.33 -3.46 17.77
C MET A 182 -10.71 -3.83 18.32
N ASP A 183 -11.10 -3.15 19.40
CA ASP A 183 -12.51 -3.05 19.84
C ASP A 183 -13.26 -2.10 18.90
N ILE A 184 -13.77 -2.66 17.80
CA ILE A 184 -14.37 -1.95 16.66
C ILE A 184 -15.49 -0.99 17.10
N GLU A 185 -16.25 -1.32 18.14
CA GLU A 185 -17.40 -0.51 18.58
C GLU A 185 -17.00 0.83 19.19
N LYS A 186 -15.76 0.95 19.69
CA LYS A 186 -15.30 2.15 20.42
C LYS A 186 -14.32 3.00 19.65
N GLU A 187 -13.64 2.44 18.65
CA GLU A 187 -12.46 3.05 18.02
C GLU A 187 -12.63 3.31 16.50
N VAL A 188 -13.78 2.94 15.91
CA VAL A 188 -14.15 3.27 14.52
C VAL A 188 -14.85 4.62 14.45
N THR A 189 -14.53 5.40 13.42
CA THR A 189 -15.30 6.61 13.07
C THR A 189 -16.76 6.25 12.81
N PRO A 190 -17.75 6.92 13.43
CA PRO A 190 -19.16 6.69 13.15
C PRO A 190 -19.48 6.84 11.66
N LEU A 191 -20.51 6.12 11.19
CA LEU A 191 -21.03 6.32 9.85
C LEU A 191 -21.39 7.80 9.66
N GLY A 192 -20.69 8.45 8.74
CA GLY A 192 -20.80 9.87 8.46
C GLY A 192 -21.29 10.16 7.05
N LYS A 193 -21.50 11.44 6.75
CA LYS A 193 -21.79 11.95 5.40
C LYS A 193 -20.53 12.29 4.60
N THR A 194 -19.36 12.07 5.17
CA THR A 194 -18.06 12.37 4.55
C THR A 194 -17.47 11.11 3.94
N ASN A 195 -16.57 11.27 2.98
CA ASN A 195 -15.83 10.15 2.40
C ASN A 195 -14.58 9.77 3.22
N LEU A 196 -14.56 10.11 4.51
CA LEU A 196 -13.43 9.83 5.40
C LEU A 196 -13.83 8.74 6.38
N ALA A 197 -13.14 7.61 6.32
CA ALA A 197 -13.17 6.59 7.36
C ALA A 197 -11.81 6.58 8.05
N PHE A 198 -11.76 6.73 9.37
CA PHE A 198 -10.52 6.58 10.12
C PHE A 198 -10.69 5.72 11.37
N MET A 199 -9.57 5.21 11.85
CA MET A 199 -9.46 4.38 13.04
C MET A 199 -8.22 4.85 13.79
N TYR A 200 -8.37 5.13 15.09
CA TYR A 200 -7.26 5.49 15.97
C TYR A 200 -7.11 4.46 17.07
N ASN A 201 -5.90 3.93 17.21
CA ASN A 201 -5.56 3.07 18.33
C ASN A 201 -4.69 3.82 19.35
N LYS A 202 -5.24 4.03 20.54
CA LYS A 202 -4.54 4.72 21.63
C LYS A 202 -3.38 3.92 22.25
N TRP A 203 -3.40 2.60 22.16
CA TRP A 203 -2.39 1.74 22.78
C TRP A 203 -1.08 1.70 21.98
N PHE A 204 -1.20 1.81 20.66
CA PHE A 204 -0.07 1.87 19.73
C PHE A 204 0.22 3.28 19.22
N ASN A 205 -0.59 4.25 19.64
CA ASN A 205 -0.54 5.64 19.21
C ASN A 205 -0.46 5.77 17.68
N SER A 206 -1.33 5.05 16.98
CA SER A 206 -1.33 4.95 15.52
C SER A 206 -2.73 5.18 14.98
N ALA A 207 -2.83 5.91 13.86
CA ALA A 207 -4.08 6.24 13.21
C ALA A 207 -3.99 5.95 11.72
N TYR A 208 -5.06 5.37 11.17
CA TYR A 208 -5.19 5.11 9.75
C TYR A 208 -6.47 5.74 9.24
N ALA A 209 -6.38 6.36 8.07
CA ALA A 209 -7.50 6.99 7.41
C ALA A 209 -7.55 6.55 5.95
N VAL A 210 -8.76 6.30 5.47
CA VAL A 210 -9.08 6.09 4.06
C VAL A 210 -10.00 7.23 3.65
N TYR A 211 -9.64 7.91 2.58
CA TYR A 211 -10.41 9.00 1.98
C TYR A 211 -10.73 8.66 0.53
N SER A 212 -12.01 8.65 0.16
CA SER A 212 -12.51 8.30 -1.18
C SER A 212 -13.22 9.42 -1.93
#